data_AF-A0A662R7B5-F1
#
_entry.id   AF-A0A662R7B5-F1
#
_cell.length_a   1.000
_cell.length_b   1.000
_cell.length_c   1.000
_cell.angle_alpha   90.00
_cell.angle_beta   90.00
_cell.angle_gamma   90.00
#
_symmetry.space_group_name_H-M   'P 1'
#
loop_
_entity.id
_entity.type
_entity.pdbx_description
1 polymer ?
#
loop_
_entity_poly.entity_id
_entity_poly.type
_entity_poly.pdbx_seq_one_letter_code
_entity_poly.pdbx_strand_id
1 'polypeptide(L)'
;MDRSIRNIAIAVASVLVVFIIAGALFLLGDSDVALMFAIVGVPAIIVIASVWYIKSVKQRRLEDPATRVKERELRSICRDFVQLRNRMHGIEDTHSITIPESVKEMDTIEGAINESGGRIDPDSQSVDCDQDVIKGVTLFAIRNIAQDLDQTKQRFIDRLYDAAIKNTGDTRAKFETLNDAGYDLRSHISELESLVPPEKDLEEIVSYLDRLKTIAENALRGCVDNAKKLAAYQTGDISAA
;
A
#
# COMPACT_ATOMS: atom_id res chain seq x y z
N MET A 1 26.06 0.86 17.97
CA MET A 1 26.40 0.07 19.18
C MET A 1 25.11 -0.17 19.94
N ASP A 2 24.68 -1.42 20.01
CA ASP A 2 23.33 -1.80 20.42
C ASP A 2 22.97 -1.32 21.83
N ARG A 3 21.79 -0.68 21.99
CA ARG A 3 21.30 -0.22 23.31
C ARG A 3 21.25 -1.37 24.33
N SER A 4 21.07 -2.59 23.86
CA SER A 4 21.09 -3.82 24.66
C SER A 4 22.48 -4.11 25.28
N ILE A 5 23.55 -3.95 24.49
CA ILE A 5 24.94 -4.20 24.95
C ILE A 5 25.34 -3.16 26.00
N ARG A 6 24.98 -1.89 25.78
CA ARG A 6 25.27 -0.81 26.74
C ARG A 6 24.57 -1.05 28.09
N ASN A 7 23.33 -1.52 28.08
CA ASN A 7 22.59 -1.78 29.32
C ASN A 7 23.12 -3.02 30.07
N ILE A 8 23.57 -4.05 29.35
CA ILE A 8 24.25 -5.21 29.95
C ILE A 8 25.59 -4.78 30.56
N ALA A 9 26.37 -3.96 29.85
CA ALA A 9 27.63 -3.43 30.35
C ALA A 9 27.44 -2.59 31.63
N ILE A 10 26.38 -1.76 31.69
CA ILE A 10 26.04 -0.97 32.89
C ILE A 10 25.64 -1.89 34.05
N ALA A 11 24.85 -2.93 33.80
CA ALA A 11 24.46 -3.88 34.84
C ALA A 11 25.67 -4.64 35.39
N VAL A 12 26.54 -5.14 34.52
CA VAL A 12 27.78 -5.84 34.92
C VAL A 12 28.71 -4.89 35.69
N ALA A 13 28.88 -3.64 35.24
CA ALA A 13 29.66 -2.64 35.94
C ALA A 13 29.07 -2.31 37.33
N SER A 14 27.74 -2.22 37.45
CA SER A 14 27.08 -1.94 38.74
C SER A 14 27.29 -3.06 39.75
N VAL A 15 27.23 -4.34 39.31
CA VAL A 15 27.51 -5.50 40.16
C VAL A 15 28.98 -5.54 40.59
N LEU A 16 29.90 -5.23 39.67
CA LEU A 16 31.33 -5.14 39.97
C LEU A 16 31.64 -4.06 41.01
N VAL A 17 31.03 -2.89 40.90
CA VAL A 17 31.19 -1.79 41.86
C VAL A 17 30.66 -2.19 43.24
N VAL A 18 29.52 -2.88 43.31
CA VAL A 18 28.99 -3.40 44.59
C VAL A 18 29.95 -4.41 45.22
N PHE A 19 30.55 -5.32 44.45
CA PHE A 19 31.54 -6.28 44.96
C PHE A 19 32.81 -5.58 45.47
N ILE A 20 33.27 -4.53 44.78
CA ILE A 20 34.43 -3.74 45.21
C ILE A 20 34.13 -2.99 46.51
N ILE A 21 32.94 -2.37 46.62
CA ILE A 21 32.51 -1.66 47.83
C ILE A 21 32.37 -2.63 49.01
N ALA A 22 31.79 -3.82 48.79
CA ALA A 22 31.66 -4.85 49.81
C ALA A 22 33.04 -5.38 50.26
N GLY A 23 33.97 -5.62 49.32
CA GLY A 23 35.34 -6.03 49.63
C GLY A 23 36.13 -4.96 50.38
N ALA A 24 35.97 -3.69 50.01
CA ALA A 24 36.58 -2.57 50.72
C ALA A 24 36.02 -2.39 52.13
N LEU A 25 34.70 -2.53 52.32
CA LEU A 25 34.06 -2.50 53.64
C LEU A 25 34.48 -3.69 54.53
N PHE A 26 34.72 -4.86 53.95
CA PHE A 26 35.24 -6.03 54.67
C PHE A 26 36.70 -5.85 55.13
N LEU A 27 37.51 -5.11 54.36
CA LEU A 27 38.91 -4.83 54.68
C LEU A 27 39.09 -3.65 55.65
N LEU A 28 38.17 -2.68 55.67
CA LEU A 28 38.28 -1.44 56.46
C LEU A 28 37.32 -1.35 57.66
N GLY A 29 36.26 -2.16 57.70
CA GLY A 29 35.22 -2.09 58.73
C GLY A 29 35.24 -3.27 59.70
N ASP A 30 34.76 -3.04 60.92
CA ASP A 30 34.52 -4.10 61.91
C ASP A 30 33.58 -5.17 61.35
N SER A 31 33.86 -6.44 61.71
CA SER A 31 33.17 -7.64 61.24
C SER A 31 31.63 -7.54 61.24
N ASP A 32 31.06 -6.76 62.16
CA ASP A 32 29.61 -6.56 62.27
C ASP A 32 29.00 -5.75 61.11
N VAL A 33 29.76 -4.78 60.56
CA VAL A 33 29.28 -3.95 59.44
C VAL A 33 29.23 -4.78 58.15
N ALA A 34 30.23 -5.64 57.94
CA ALA A 34 30.24 -6.58 56.82
C ALA A 34 29.11 -7.62 56.93
N LEU A 35 28.84 -8.12 58.15
CA LEU A 35 27.76 -9.06 58.40
C LEU A 35 26.38 -8.43 58.12
N MET A 36 26.16 -7.19 58.57
CA MET A 36 24.93 -6.44 58.28
C MET A 36 24.72 -6.20 56.78
N PHE A 37 25.78 -5.91 56.03
CA PHE A 37 25.69 -5.74 54.58
C PHE A 37 25.38 -7.06 53.87
N ALA A 38 25.92 -8.18 54.34
CA ALA A 38 25.62 -9.50 53.82
C ALA A 38 24.15 -9.91 54.09
N ILE A 39 23.63 -9.62 55.29
CA ILE A 39 22.27 -10.00 55.70
C ILE A 39 21.21 -9.09 55.07
N VAL A 40 21.46 -7.78 54.95
CA VAL A 40 20.44 -6.82 54.51
C VAL A 40 20.70 -6.30 53.10
N GLY A 41 21.96 -5.97 52.79
CA GLY A 41 22.35 -5.38 51.51
C GLY A 41 22.18 -6.35 50.33
N VAL A 42 22.67 -7.59 50.48
CA VAL A 42 22.59 -8.59 49.40
C VAL A 42 21.13 -8.94 49.06
N PRO A 43 20.23 -9.22 50.02
CA PRO A 43 18.83 -9.46 49.69
C PRO A 43 18.14 -8.24 49.07
N ALA A 44 18.43 -7.02 49.54
CA ALA A 44 17.86 -5.81 48.96
C ALA A 44 18.25 -5.62 47.48
N ILE A 45 19.52 -5.87 47.15
CA ILE A 45 20.02 -5.79 45.76
C ILE A 45 19.38 -6.87 44.90
N ILE A 46 19.22 -8.09 45.41
CA ILE A 46 18.54 -9.18 44.69
C ILE A 46 17.08 -8.81 44.43
N VAL A 47 16.36 -8.23 45.40
CA VAL A 47 14.97 -7.78 45.21
C VAL A 47 14.89 -6.69 44.16
N ILE A 48 15.75 -5.68 44.22
CA ILE A 48 15.79 -4.59 43.23
C ILE A 48 16.10 -5.13 41.83
N ALA A 49 17.11 -5.99 41.70
CA ALA A 49 17.48 -6.63 40.44
C ALA A 49 16.35 -7.52 39.91
N SER A 50 15.65 -8.23 40.79
CA SER A 50 14.51 -9.09 40.44
C SER A 50 13.32 -8.27 39.96
N VAL A 51 12.99 -7.16 40.63
CA VAL A 51 11.92 -6.24 40.21
C VAL A 51 12.26 -5.61 38.85
N TRP A 52 13.51 -5.21 38.66
CA TRP A 52 13.98 -4.65 37.39
C TRP A 52 13.99 -5.70 36.27
N TYR A 53 14.39 -6.93 36.57
CA TYR A 53 14.34 -8.07 35.67
C TYR A 53 12.90 -8.41 35.28
N ILE A 54 11.95 -8.45 36.23
CA ILE A 54 10.53 -8.69 35.96
C ILE A 54 9.95 -7.57 35.07
N LYS A 55 10.29 -6.30 35.33
CA LYS A 55 9.86 -5.16 34.51
C LYS A 55 10.45 -5.23 33.09
N SER A 56 11.74 -5.53 32.98
CA SER A 56 12.48 -5.72 31.72
C SER A 56 11.94 -6.92 30.92
N VAL A 57 11.66 -8.05 31.58
CA VAL A 57 11.13 -9.26 30.93
C VAL A 57 9.67 -9.07 30.49
N LYS A 58 8.85 -8.34 31.26
CA LYS A 58 7.51 -7.92 30.79
C LYS A 58 7.59 -7.01 29.56
N GLN A 59 8.55 -6.09 29.51
CA GLN A 59 8.78 -5.25 28.34
C GLN A 59 9.31 -6.04 27.12
N ARG A 60 10.21 -7.01 27.32
CA ARG A 60 10.78 -7.85 26.24
C ARG A 60 9.84 -8.95 25.75
N ARG A 61 8.90 -9.45 26.57
CA ARG A 61 7.88 -10.40 26.12
C ARG A 61 6.67 -9.73 25.44
N LEU A 62 6.48 -8.43 25.64
CA LEU A 62 5.51 -7.60 24.92
C LEU A 62 6.08 -6.93 23.65
N GLU A 63 7.35 -7.17 23.31
CA GLU A 63 7.79 -7.26 21.90
C GLU A 63 7.21 -8.55 21.31
N ASP A 64 5.88 -8.53 21.24
CA ASP A 64 4.97 -9.66 21.29
C ASP A 64 4.90 -10.34 19.92
N PRO A 65 4.92 -11.69 19.82
CA PRO A 65 4.50 -12.38 18.59
C PRO A 65 3.21 -11.81 17.99
N ALA A 66 2.29 -11.28 18.81
CA ALA A 66 1.11 -10.57 18.35
C ALA A 66 1.42 -9.29 17.53
N THR A 67 2.39 -8.47 17.96
CA THR A 67 2.81 -7.26 17.23
C THR A 67 3.45 -7.61 15.89
N ARG A 68 4.23 -8.71 15.83
CA ARG A 68 4.78 -9.22 14.56
C ARG A 68 3.70 -9.70 13.59
N VAL A 69 2.63 -10.33 14.09
CA VAL A 69 1.48 -10.75 13.26
C VAL A 69 0.74 -9.54 12.73
N LYS A 70 0.45 -8.55 13.58
CA LYS A 70 -0.17 -7.27 13.17
C LYS A 70 0.66 -6.54 12.12
N GLU A 71 1.97 -6.43 12.33
CA GLU A 71 2.90 -5.81 11.38
C GLU A 71 2.87 -6.53 10.02
N ARG A 72 2.86 -7.87 10.04
CA ARG A 72 2.79 -8.67 8.81
C ARG A 72 1.46 -8.48 8.08
N GLU A 73 0.33 -8.53 8.78
CA GLU A 73 -1.00 -8.30 8.19
C GLU A 73 -1.07 -6.89 7.59
N LEU A 74 -0.69 -5.87 8.36
CA LEU A 74 -0.69 -4.48 7.91
C LEU A 74 0.23 -4.25 6.69
N ARG A 75 1.42 -4.85 6.69
CA ARG A 75 2.34 -4.78 5.55
C ARG A 75 1.82 -5.50 4.31
N SER A 76 0.99 -6.54 4.49
CA SER A 76 0.29 -7.18 3.36
C SER A 76 -0.74 -6.21 2.79
N ILE A 77 -1.60 -5.66 3.64
CA ILE A 77 -2.64 -4.71 3.26
C ILE A 77 -2.06 -3.49 2.54
N CYS A 78 -0.95 -2.93 3.03
CA CYS A 78 -0.28 -1.81 2.38
C CYS A 78 0.21 -2.17 0.97
N ARG A 79 0.74 -3.39 0.76
CA ARG A 79 1.16 -3.84 -0.58
C ARG A 79 -0.03 -4.00 -1.51
N ASP A 80 -1.12 -4.61 -1.03
CA ASP A 80 -2.34 -4.80 -1.80
C ASP A 80 -2.97 -3.45 -2.17
N PHE A 81 -2.95 -2.49 -1.24
CA PHE A 81 -3.37 -1.10 -1.45
C PHE A 81 -2.54 -0.41 -2.54
N VAL A 82 -1.21 -0.47 -2.45
CA VAL A 82 -0.30 0.11 -3.46
C VAL A 82 -0.54 -0.54 -4.83
N GLN A 83 -0.71 -1.86 -4.88
CA GLN A 83 -0.99 -2.56 -6.12
C GLN A 83 -2.32 -2.11 -6.76
N LEU A 84 -3.37 -1.96 -5.96
CA LEU A 84 -4.66 -1.47 -6.43
C LEU A 84 -4.56 -0.02 -6.94
N ARG A 85 -3.92 0.87 -6.17
CA ARG A 85 -3.71 2.28 -6.55
C ARG A 85 -2.93 2.41 -7.86
N ASN A 86 -1.84 1.65 -8.00
CA ASN A 86 -1.04 1.63 -9.23
C ASN A 86 -1.86 1.15 -10.43
N ARG A 87 -2.72 0.13 -10.24
CA ARG A 87 -3.62 -0.34 -11.31
C ARG A 87 -4.65 0.71 -11.70
N MET A 88 -5.25 1.39 -10.72
CA MET A 88 -6.19 2.48 -10.99
C MET A 88 -5.54 3.60 -11.80
N HIS A 89 -4.35 4.06 -11.40
CA HIS A 89 -3.61 5.08 -12.14
C HIS A 89 -3.20 4.60 -13.54
N GLY A 90 -2.74 3.35 -13.69
CA GLY A 90 -2.41 2.81 -15.02
C GLY A 90 -3.61 2.79 -15.98
N ILE A 91 -4.81 2.53 -15.47
CA ILE A 91 -6.06 2.56 -16.25
C ILE A 91 -6.46 4.00 -16.59
N GLU A 92 -6.35 4.92 -15.63
CA GLU A 92 -6.58 6.34 -15.84
C GLU A 92 -5.65 6.91 -16.92
N ASP A 93 -4.35 6.63 -16.84
CA ASP A 93 -3.35 7.09 -17.80
C ASP A 93 -3.59 6.51 -19.21
N THR A 94 -3.95 5.23 -19.30
CA THR A 94 -4.04 4.51 -20.59
C THR A 94 -5.36 4.75 -21.30
N HIS A 95 -6.46 4.84 -20.55
CA HIS A 95 -7.82 4.88 -21.09
C HIS A 95 -8.55 6.20 -20.79
N SER A 96 -7.94 7.11 -20.01
CA SER A 96 -8.55 8.38 -19.61
C SER A 96 -9.90 8.21 -18.90
N ILE A 97 -10.04 7.13 -18.13
CA ILE A 97 -11.22 6.85 -17.31
C ILE A 97 -10.86 7.15 -15.85
N THR A 98 -11.31 8.30 -15.36
CA THR A 98 -11.20 8.67 -13.94
C THR A 98 -12.49 8.31 -13.21
N ILE A 99 -12.37 7.63 -12.05
CA ILE A 99 -13.49 7.30 -11.16
C ILE A 99 -13.27 8.04 -9.83
N PRO A 100 -13.78 9.28 -9.67
CA PRO A 100 -13.48 10.15 -8.52
C PRO A 100 -13.86 9.54 -7.17
N GLU A 101 -14.95 8.77 -7.12
CA GLU A 101 -15.40 8.09 -5.91
C GLU A 101 -14.38 7.08 -5.40
N SER A 102 -13.73 6.37 -6.32
CA SER A 102 -12.70 5.38 -5.97
C SER A 102 -11.42 6.04 -5.47
N VAL A 103 -11.06 7.23 -5.97
CA VAL A 103 -9.92 8.01 -5.43
C VAL A 103 -10.17 8.38 -3.97
N LYS A 104 -11.37 8.90 -3.66
CA LYS A 104 -11.74 9.28 -2.30
C LYS A 104 -11.79 8.08 -1.33
N GLU A 105 -12.29 6.93 -1.80
CA GLU A 105 -12.28 5.69 -1.01
C GLU A 105 -10.85 5.23 -0.71
N MET A 106 -9.94 5.34 -1.67
CA MET A 106 -8.52 5.03 -1.47
C MET A 106 -7.83 5.99 -0.48
N ASP A 107 -8.09 7.29 -0.56
CA ASP A 107 -7.56 8.28 0.40
C ASP A 107 -8.04 7.97 1.84
N THR A 108 -9.27 7.49 1.99
CA THR A 108 -9.84 7.11 3.29
C THR A 108 -9.13 5.86 3.85
N ILE A 109 -8.85 4.86 3.00
CA ILE A 109 -8.09 3.67 3.38
C ILE A 109 -6.65 4.02 3.72
N GLU A 110 -6.02 4.92 2.96
CA GLU A 110 -4.67 5.42 3.25
C GLU A 110 -4.60 6.08 4.64
N GLY A 111 -5.61 6.90 4.97
CA GLY A 111 -5.78 7.46 6.31
C GLY A 111 -5.83 6.38 7.40
N ALA A 112 -6.67 5.34 7.21
CA ALA A 112 -6.80 4.24 8.17
C ALA A 112 -5.51 3.40 8.31
N ILE A 113 -4.76 3.21 7.21
CA ILE A 113 -3.43 2.56 7.22
C ILE A 113 -2.45 3.40 8.05
N ASN A 114 -2.40 4.70 7.81
CA ASN A 114 -1.55 5.65 8.53
C ASN A 114 -1.86 5.70 10.03
N GLU A 115 -3.14 5.72 10.40
CA GLU A 115 -3.60 5.65 11.79
C GLU A 115 -3.25 4.33 12.47
N SER A 116 -3.17 3.24 11.70
CA SER A 116 -2.80 1.91 12.19
C SER A 116 -1.29 1.70 12.31
N GLY A 117 -0.48 2.70 11.94
CA GLY A 117 0.97 2.68 12.00
C GLY A 117 1.65 2.20 10.72
N GLY A 118 0.91 2.00 9.62
CA GLY A 118 1.50 1.73 8.31
C GLY A 118 1.85 3.05 7.65
N ARG A 119 2.99 3.14 6.98
CA ARG A 119 3.38 4.31 6.19
C ARG A 119 3.74 3.85 4.79
N ILE A 120 3.15 4.50 3.82
CA ILE A 120 3.42 4.28 2.41
C ILE A 120 4.17 5.51 1.92
N ASP A 121 5.41 5.32 1.52
CA ASP A 121 6.17 6.38 0.86
C ASP A 121 5.61 6.54 -0.57
N PRO A 122 5.05 7.71 -0.92
CA PRO A 122 4.46 7.93 -2.24
C PRO A 122 5.47 7.82 -3.37
N ASP A 123 6.76 8.10 -3.12
CA ASP A 123 7.79 8.15 -4.16
C ASP A 123 8.46 6.78 -4.35
N SER A 124 8.82 6.13 -3.25
CA SER A 124 9.53 4.83 -3.30
C SER A 124 8.59 3.62 -3.29
N GLN A 125 7.29 3.84 -3.04
CA GLN A 125 6.30 2.79 -2.77
C GLN A 125 6.72 1.82 -1.66
N SER A 126 7.65 2.27 -0.80
CA SER A 126 8.12 1.48 0.31
C SER A 126 7.08 1.51 1.43
N VAL A 127 6.90 0.35 2.06
CA VAL A 127 6.00 0.18 3.20
C VAL A 127 6.84 0.09 4.47
N ASP A 128 6.71 1.11 5.29
CA ASP A 128 7.25 1.16 6.64
C ASP A 128 6.14 0.95 7.69
N CYS A 129 6.49 0.41 8.84
CA CYS A 129 5.55 0.07 9.90
C CYS A 129 6.07 0.60 11.24
N ASP A 130 5.35 1.53 11.84
CA ASP A 130 5.62 2.05 13.18
C ASP A 130 5.14 1.05 14.25
N GLN A 131 6.10 0.33 14.82
CA GLN A 131 5.83 -0.69 15.83
C GLN A 131 5.22 -0.13 17.12
N ASP A 132 5.43 1.14 17.45
CA ASP A 132 4.89 1.72 18.68
C ASP A 132 3.40 2.06 18.52
N VAL A 133 2.99 2.47 17.32
CA VAL A 133 1.58 2.65 16.97
C VAL A 133 0.86 1.30 16.86
N ILE A 134 1.45 0.32 16.17
CA ILE A 134 0.86 -1.02 15.96
C ILE A 134 0.55 -1.74 17.27
N LYS A 135 1.34 -1.51 18.34
CA LYS A 135 1.08 -2.08 19.67
C LYS A 135 -0.27 -1.63 20.24
N GLY A 136 -0.67 -0.38 20.00
CA GLY A 136 -1.92 0.20 20.47
C GLY A 136 -3.15 -0.19 19.64
N VAL A 137 -2.95 -0.68 18.42
CA VAL A 137 -4.02 -0.99 17.46
C VAL A 137 -4.49 -2.44 17.63
N THR A 138 -5.80 -2.70 17.54
CA THR A 138 -6.33 -4.07 17.61
C THR A 138 -6.14 -4.80 16.28
N LEU A 139 -5.96 -6.13 16.33
CA LEU A 139 -5.89 -6.93 15.09
C LEU A 139 -7.20 -6.83 14.28
N PHE A 140 -8.32 -6.67 14.97
CA PHE A 140 -9.62 -6.46 14.33
C PHE A 140 -9.66 -5.17 13.50
N ALA A 141 -9.10 -4.07 14.00
CA ALA A 141 -9.01 -2.82 13.24
C ALA A 141 -8.19 -3.01 11.95
N ILE A 142 -7.05 -3.71 12.01
CA ILE A 142 -6.23 -4.02 10.83
C ILE A 142 -7.02 -4.86 9.82
N ARG A 143 -7.78 -5.85 10.28
CA ARG A 143 -8.62 -6.69 9.41
C ARG A 143 -9.78 -5.94 8.77
N ASN A 144 -10.35 -4.96 9.46
CA ASN A 144 -11.37 -4.11 8.87
C ASN A 144 -10.79 -3.31 7.70
N ILE A 145 -9.55 -2.83 7.79
CA ILE A 145 -8.88 -2.16 6.65
C ILE A 145 -8.74 -3.11 5.46
N ALA A 146 -8.37 -4.37 5.69
CA ALA A 146 -8.33 -5.37 4.62
C ALA A 146 -9.72 -5.57 3.97
N GLN A 147 -10.77 -5.67 4.78
CA GLN A 147 -12.13 -5.84 4.30
C GLN A 147 -12.63 -4.61 3.53
N ASP A 148 -12.31 -3.40 4.00
CA ASP A 148 -12.65 -2.14 3.33
C ASP A 148 -11.90 -2.00 2.00
N LEU A 149 -10.64 -2.45 1.95
CA LEU A 149 -9.86 -2.50 0.72
C LEU A 149 -10.46 -3.48 -0.29
N ASP A 150 -10.83 -4.68 0.13
CA ASP A 150 -11.48 -5.67 -0.74
C ASP A 150 -12.83 -5.16 -1.27
N GLN A 151 -13.63 -4.51 -0.42
CA GLN A 151 -14.88 -3.89 -0.86
C GLN A 151 -14.65 -2.75 -1.86
N THR A 152 -13.65 -1.90 -1.60
CA THR A 152 -13.29 -0.80 -2.48
C THR A 152 -12.82 -1.31 -3.84
N LYS A 153 -12.04 -2.39 -3.86
CA LYS A 153 -11.64 -3.08 -5.10
C LYS A 153 -12.86 -3.55 -5.90
N GLN A 154 -13.83 -4.19 -5.25
CA GLN A 154 -15.04 -4.66 -5.94
C GLN A 154 -15.87 -3.50 -6.50
N ARG A 155 -16.09 -2.45 -5.71
CA ARG A 155 -16.81 -1.25 -6.18
C ARG A 155 -16.08 -0.57 -7.33
N PHE A 156 -14.75 -0.53 -7.30
CA PHE A 156 -13.95 -0.01 -8.39
C PHE A 156 -14.16 -0.84 -9.67
N ILE A 157 -14.10 -2.18 -9.58
CA ILE A 157 -14.35 -3.07 -10.72
C ILE A 157 -15.75 -2.84 -11.30
N ASP A 158 -16.77 -2.74 -10.45
CA ASP A 158 -18.14 -2.47 -10.88
C ASP A 158 -18.26 -1.12 -11.61
N ARG A 159 -17.70 -0.05 -11.05
CA ARG A 159 -17.72 1.29 -11.67
C ARG A 159 -16.92 1.32 -12.97
N LEU A 160 -15.79 0.62 -13.02
CA LEU A 160 -14.96 0.52 -14.22
C LEU A 160 -15.69 -0.25 -15.33
N TYR A 161 -16.39 -1.32 -14.98
CA TYR A 161 -17.26 -2.05 -15.90
C TYR A 161 -18.32 -1.12 -16.51
N ASP A 162 -19.06 -0.41 -15.67
CA ASP A 162 -20.12 0.51 -16.12
C ASP A 162 -19.54 1.63 -17.01
N ALA A 163 -18.38 2.17 -16.64
CA ALA A 163 -17.66 3.17 -17.43
C ALA A 163 -17.21 2.62 -18.78
N ALA A 164 -16.73 1.37 -18.84
CA ALA A 164 -16.31 0.72 -20.08
C ALA A 164 -17.50 0.52 -21.04
N ILE A 165 -18.62 0.01 -20.54
CA ILE A 165 -19.85 -0.16 -21.34
C ILE A 165 -20.35 1.17 -21.86
N LYS A 166 -20.39 2.20 -20.99
CA LYS A 166 -20.79 3.55 -21.39
C LYS A 166 -19.85 4.11 -22.46
N ASN A 167 -18.54 3.96 -22.29
CA ASN A 167 -17.55 4.47 -23.24
C ASN A 167 -17.67 3.79 -24.62
N THR A 168 -17.98 2.50 -24.67
CA THR A 168 -18.30 1.82 -25.94
C THR A 168 -19.53 2.43 -26.60
N GLY A 169 -20.60 2.67 -25.84
CA GLY A 169 -21.82 3.33 -26.33
C GLY A 169 -21.55 4.74 -26.86
N ASP A 170 -20.78 5.54 -26.13
CA ASP A 170 -20.40 6.90 -26.52
C ASP A 170 -19.50 6.89 -27.78
N THR A 171 -18.58 5.92 -27.88
CA THR A 171 -17.72 5.75 -29.06
C THR A 171 -18.52 5.36 -30.29
N ARG A 172 -19.49 4.46 -30.14
CA ARG A 172 -20.43 4.07 -31.19
C ARG A 172 -21.18 5.29 -31.73
N ALA A 173 -21.81 6.07 -30.86
CA ALA A 173 -22.59 7.24 -31.24
C ALA A 173 -21.73 8.28 -31.98
N LYS A 174 -20.47 8.46 -31.57
CA LYS A 174 -19.50 9.31 -32.28
C LYS A 174 -19.17 8.77 -33.67
N PHE A 175 -18.97 7.47 -33.83
CA PHE A 175 -18.72 6.88 -35.15
C PHE A 175 -19.93 6.99 -36.07
N GLU A 176 -21.15 6.77 -35.55
CA GLU A 176 -22.38 6.97 -36.31
C GLU A 176 -22.48 8.43 -36.81
N THR A 177 -22.19 9.40 -35.93
CA THR A 177 -22.17 10.82 -36.31
C THR A 177 -21.13 11.13 -37.38
N LEU A 178 -19.92 10.59 -37.28
CA LEU A 178 -18.87 10.75 -38.29
C LEU A 178 -19.23 10.04 -39.60
N ASN A 179 -19.87 8.88 -39.52
CA ASN A 179 -20.36 8.15 -40.67
C ASN A 179 -21.41 8.95 -41.45
N ASP A 180 -22.35 9.56 -40.72
CA ASP A 180 -23.38 10.43 -41.31
C ASP A 180 -22.79 11.72 -41.90
N ALA A 181 -21.65 12.18 -41.38
CA ALA A 181 -20.87 13.28 -41.95
C ALA A 181 -20.07 12.89 -43.21
N GLY A 182 -20.11 11.62 -43.62
CA GLY A 182 -19.51 11.12 -44.87
C GLY A 182 -18.16 10.43 -44.72
N TYR A 183 -17.69 10.16 -43.48
CA TYR A 183 -16.51 9.33 -43.26
C TYR A 183 -16.90 7.84 -43.31
N ASP A 184 -16.21 7.01 -44.10
CA ASP A 184 -16.53 5.57 -44.14
C ASP A 184 -16.05 4.86 -42.87
N LEU A 185 -16.95 4.73 -41.89
CA LEU A 185 -16.70 4.09 -40.60
C LEU A 185 -17.56 2.84 -40.37
N ARG A 186 -18.35 2.42 -41.37
CA ARG A 186 -19.33 1.34 -41.22
C ARG A 186 -18.69 0.03 -40.77
N SER A 187 -17.50 -0.31 -41.29
CA SER A 187 -16.76 -1.50 -40.87
C SER A 187 -16.34 -1.44 -39.40
N HIS A 188 -15.89 -0.29 -38.91
CA HIS A 188 -15.49 -0.10 -37.52
C HIS A 188 -16.67 -0.06 -36.56
N ILE A 189 -17.84 0.45 -37.01
CA ILE A 189 -19.09 0.35 -36.24
C ILE A 189 -19.48 -1.12 -36.05
N SER A 190 -19.45 -1.93 -37.11
CA SER A 190 -19.74 -3.38 -37.00
C SER A 190 -18.71 -4.12 -36.14
N GLU A 191 -17.43 -3.75 -36.22
CA GLU A 191 -16.38 -4.30 -35.36
C GLU A 191 -16.65 -3.98 -33.89
N LEU A 192 -17.05 -2.75 -33.59
CA LEU A 192 -17.43 -2.31 -32.24
C LEU A 192 -18.68 -3.04 -31.72
N GLU A 193 -19.68 -3.28 -32.58
CA GLU A 193 -20.89 -4.05 -32.24
C GLU A 193 -20.59 -5.52 -31.96
N SER A 194 -19.51 -6.06 -32.55
CA SER A 194 -19.08 -7.43 -32.31
C SER A 194 -18.32 -7.62 -30.99
N LEU A 195 -17.97 -6.53 -30.29
CA LEU A 195 -17.33 -6.61 -28.99
C LEU A 195 -18.29 -7.17 -27.95
N VAL A 196 -17.96 -8.37 -27.46
CA VAL A 196 -18.65 -8.98 -26.34
C VAL A 196 -18.33 -8.20 -25.05
N PRO A 197 -19.34 -7.80 -24.26
CA PRO A 197 -19.10 -7.21 -22.95
C PRO A 197 -18.19 -8.11 -22.09
N PRO A 198 -17.22 -7.53 -21.35
CA PRO A 198 -16.33 -8.33 -20.52
C PRO A 198 -17.10 -8.96 -19.35
N GLU A 199 -16.53 -9.96 -18.68
CA GLU A 199 -17.01 -10.31 -17.34
C GLU A 199 -16.60 -9.22 -16.33
N LYS A 200 -17.17 -9.27 -15.12
CA LYS A 200 -16.79 -8.37 -14.01
C LYS A 200 -15.47 -8.77 -13.38
N ASP A 201 -14.44 -8.89 -14.22
CA ASP A 201 -13.05 -9.12 -13.85
C ASP A 201 -12.19 -7.96 -14.34
N LEU A 202 -11.23 -7.55 -13.52
CA LEU A 202 -10.42 -6.36 -13.81
C LEU A 202 -9.58 -6.52 -15.09
N GLU A 203 -8.96 -7.69 -15.31
CA GLU A 203 -8.12 -7.89 -16.49
C GLU A 203 -8.96 -7.98 -17.77
N GLU A 204 -10.13 -8.60 -17.68
CA GLU A 204 -11.06 -8.66 -18.81
C GLU A 204 -11.58 -7.28 -19.20
N ILE A 205 -11.92 -6.45 -18.22
CA ILE A 205 -12.37 -5.07 -18.48
C ILE A 205 -11.24 -4.25 -19.12
N VAL A 206 -10.00 -4.37 -18.64
CA VAL A 206 -8.85 -3.67 -19.23
C VAL A 206 -8.59 -4.15 -20.67
N SER A 207 -8.58 -5.46 -20.91
CA SER A 207 -8.43 -6.05 -22.25
C SER A 207 -9.54 -5.58 -23.21
N TYR A 208 -10.76 -5.46 -22.70
CA TYR A 208 -11.89 -4.91 -23.46
C TYR A 208 -11.65 -3.43 -23.83
N LEU A 209 -11.20 -2.61 -22.87
CA LEU A 209 -10.86 -1.20 -23.11
C LEU A 209 -9.70 -1.03 -24.11
N ASP A 210 -8.70 -1.91 -24.08
CA ASP A 210 -7.59 -1.92 -25.04
C ASP A 210 -8.08 -2.20 -26.47
N ARG A 211 -9.00 -3.17 -26.63
CA ARG A 211 -9.62 -3.47 -27.93
C ARG A 211 -10.45 -2.29 -28.43
N LEU A 212 -11.26 -1.70 -27.54
CA LEU A 212 -12.06 -0.52 -27.86
C LEU A 212 -11.17 0.64 -28.35
N LYS A 213 -10.07 0.92 -27.62
CA LYS A 213 -9.09 1.94 -28.00
C LYS A 213 -8.47 1.65 -29.37
N THR A 214 -8.07 0.40 -29.62
CA THR A 214 -7.48 -0.02 -30.90
C THR A 214 -8.43 0.23 -32.07
N ILE A 215 -9.70 -0.14 -31.92
CA ILE A 215 -10.73 0.10 -32.94
C ILE A 215 -10.88 1.61 -33.20
N ALA A 216 -10.93 2.40 -32.13
CA ALA A 216 -11.05 3.86 -32.26
C ALA A 216 -9.83 4.53 -32.91
N GLU A 217 -8.62 4.12 -32.56
CA GLU A 217 -7.42 4.64 -33.20
C GLU A 217 -7.34 4.27 -34.68
N ASN A 218 -7.74 3.05 -35.05
CA ASN A 218 -7.78 2.62 -36.43
C ASN A 218 -8.83 3.38 -37.25
N ALA A 219 -10.02 3.57 -36.68
CA ALA A 219 -11.09 4.37 -37.29
C ALA A 219 -10.64 5.81 -37.54
N LEU A 220 -10.04 6.46 -36.52
CA LEU A 220 -9.54 7.83 -36.63
C LEU A 220 -8.40 7.94 -37.65
N ARG A 221 -7.48 6.96 -37.69
CA ARG A 221 -6.40 6.93 -38.69
C ARG A 221 -6.97 6.85 -40.11
N GLY A 222 -7.97 5.99 -40.33
CA GLY A 222 -8.68 5.90 -41.61
C GLY A 222 -9.33 7.23 -42.02
N CYS A 223 -10.00 7.91 -41.08
CA CYS A 223 -10.57 9.25 -41.32
C CYS A 223 -9.50 10.27 -41.71
N VAL A 224 -8.36 10.31 -41.02
CA VAL A 224 -7.26 11.25 -41.31
C VAL A 224 -6.64 10.96 -42.68
N ASP A 225 -6.43 9.70 -43.04
CA ASP A 225 -5.85 9.34 -44.34
C ASP A 225 -6.81 9.69 -45.48
N ASN A 226 -8.12 9.50 -45.29
CA ASN A 226 -9.13 9.92 -46.26
C ASN A 226 -9.17 11.45 -46.40
N ALA A 227 -9.07 12.19 -45.30
CA ALA A 227 -9.01 13.65 -45.32
C ALA A 227 -7.76 14.17 -46.06
N LYS A 228 -6.59 13.53 -45.84
CA LYS A 228 -5.35 13.86 -46.56
C LYS A 228 -5.46 13.60 -48.07
N LYS A 229 -6.05 12.47 -48.47
CA LYS A 229 -6.30 12.18 -49.89
C LYS A 229 -7.21 13.22 -50.53
N LEU A 230 -8.27 13.63 -49.82
CA LEU A 230 -9.20 14.66 -50.32
C LEU A 230 -8.49 16.01 -50.49
N ALA A 231 -7.65 16.41 -49.53
CA ALA A 231 -6.87 17.64 -49.61
C ALA A 231 -5.89 17.63 -50.79
N ALA A 232 -5.17 16.52 -51.01
CA ALA A 232 -4.25 16.38 -52.15
C ALA A 232 -4.98 16.45 -53.51
N TYR A 233 -6.18 15.88 -53.61
CA TYR A 233 -7.03 16.02 -54.80
C TYR A 233 -7.45 17.47 -55.06
N GLN A 234 -7.73 18.25 -54.01
CA GLN A 234 -8.14 19.65 -54.13
C GLN A 234 -6.98 20.60 -54.45
N THR A 235 -5.75 20.28 -54.05
CA THR A 235 -4.55 21.07 -54.37
C THR A 235 -3.94 20.73 -55.73
N GLY A 236 -4.45 19.71 -56.42
CA GLY A 236 -3.98 19.32 -57.76
C GLY A 236 -2.66 18.55 -57.78
N ASP A 237 -2.14 18.15 -56.61
CA ASP A 237 -0.96 17.27 -56.50
C ASP A 237 -1.36 15.81 -56.75
N ILE A 238 -1.76 15.52 -58.00
CA ILE A 238 -2.02 14.16 -58.46
C ILE A 238 -0.67 13.57 -58.92
N SER A 239 0.21 13.26 -57.97
CA SER A 239 1.40 12.45 -58.24
C SER A 239 1.68 11.48 -57.10
N ALA A 240 0.82 10.47 -56.96
CA ALA A 240 1.15 9.14 -56.44
C ALA A 240 -0.11 8.25 -56.49
N ALA A 241 -0.41 7.76 -57.70
CA ALA A 241 -1.16 6.52 -57.88
C ALA A 241 -0.15 5.37 -57.97
#